data_AF-A0A956ILB6-F1
#
_entry.id   AF-A0A956ILB6-F1
#
_cell.length_a   1.000
_cell.length_b   1.000
_cell.length_c   1.000
_cell.angle_alpha   90.00
_cell.angle_beta   90.00
_cell.angle_gamma   90.00
#
_symmetry.space_group_name_H-M   'P 1'
#
loop_
_entity.id
_entity.type
_entity.pdbx_description
1 polymer ?
#
loop_
_entity_poly.entity_id
_entity_poly.type
_entity_poly.pdbx_seq_one_letter_code
_entity_poly.pdbx_strand_id
1 'polypeptide(L)'
;MTSLAVQTAPVALEIHRLVRDLDPSRWRASLEEATRTRIAELEAKLRQVLSSEASDEPLGEQLAAVAGLLRERVPEPNLPEAVVDSAWDQFRKQLQSAYEDLRGRLKEREVKVPTLRPTNYMRSFLHALMCLGCVFLVEAVLSDSQRWLVPLVVAISFWSMEAARHYTVLGRRFLMWLFGPIAHPHEHHRVNSSTWLGTALVILGAVFAPIHCAVALGVLGIADPAAGLVGRRWGKTKLVGERSLEGTLAFIVAGTLVALAIIAIWHPELAWTARLAVAAGGATVGGLAELFSRRVDDNFSIPIATGTGAYLAGLLVGLG
;
A
#
# COMPACT_ATOMS: atom_id res chain seq x y z
N MET A 1 19.89 -15.57 -17.46
CA MET A 1 18.81 -14.58 -17.67
C MET A 1 18.49 -14.59 -19.17
N THR A 2 17.25 -14.86 -19.56
CA THR A 2 16.86 -14.81 -20.98
C THR A 2 16.97 -13.38 -21.50
N SER A 3 17.55 -13.23 -22.70
CA SER A 3 17.78 -11.91 -23.34
C SER A 3 16.48 -11.10 -23.46
N LEU A 4 15.35 -11.75 -23.77
CA LEU A 4 14.01 -11.15 -23.76
C LEU A 4 13.65 -10.44 -22.45
N ALA A 5 13.95 -11.02 -21.29
CA ALA A 5 13.55 -10.45 -20.00
C ALA A 5 14.30 -9.15 -19.68
N VAL A 6 15.57 -9.08 -20.09
CA VAL A 6 16.41 -7.89 -19.94
C VAL A 6 15.94 -6.78 -20.89
N GLN A 7 15.61 -7.13 -22.14
CA GLN A 7 15.09 -6.19 -23.13
C GLN A 7 13.67 -5.69 -22.80
N THR A 8 12.88 -6.50 -22.08
CA THR A 8 11.53 -6.13 -21.65
C THR A 8 11.53 -5.13 -20.49
N ALA A 9 12.55 -5.14 -19.64
CA ALA A 9 12.56 -4.33 -18.41
C ALA A 9 12.41 -2.81 -18.66
N PRO A 10 13.11 -2.19 -19.64
CA PRO A 10 12.91 -0.77 -19.98
C PRO A 10 11.47 -0.47 -20.44
N VAL A 11 10.90 -1.34 -21.26
CA VAL A 11 9.53 -1.16 -21.78
C VAL A 11 8.50 -1.28 -20.65
N ALA A 12 8.69 -2.24 -19.74
CA ALA A 12 7.88 -2.37 -18.54
C ALA A 12 7.96 -1.11 -17.65
N LEU A 13 9.13 -0.48 -17.51
CA LEU A 13 9.26 0.79 -16.78
C LEU A 13 8.51 1.95 -17.47
N GLU A 14 8.49 1.99 -18.79
CA GLU A 14 7.74 3.00 -19.54
C GLU A 14 6.22 2.79 -19.43
N ILE A 15 5.74 1.54 -19.51
CA ILE A 15 4.34 1.16 -19.26
C ILE A 15 3.92 1.56 -17.84
N HIS A 16 4.74 1.24 -16.84
CA HIS A 16 4.52 1.63 -15.45
C HIS A 16 4.30 3.14 -15.30
N ARG A 17 5.19 3.94 -15.93
CA ARG A 17 5.07 5.41 -15.90
C ARG A 17 3.80 5.87 -16.62
N LEU A 18 3.46 5.29 -17.78
CA LEU A 18 2.25 5.62 -18.54
C LEU A 18 1.00 5.39 -17.69
N VAL A 19 0.85 4.21 -17.09
CA VAL A 19 -0.32 3.90 -16.23
C VAL A 19 -0.41 4.86 -15.04
N ARG A 20 0.73 5.25 -14.46
CA ARG A 20 0.76 6.23 -13.36
C ARG A 20 0.34 7.63 -13.81
N ASP A 21 0.76 8.06 -14.99
CA ASP A 21 0.42 9.39 -15.52
C ASP A 21 -1.05 9.48 -15.94
N LEU A 22 -1.66 8.33 -16.29
CA LEU A 22 -3.10 8.17 -16.55
C LEU A 22 -3.97 8.11 -15.29
N ASP A 23 -3.41 8.07 -14.08
CA ASP A 23 -4.21 8.03 -12.85
C ASP A 23 -5.16 9.24 -12.78
N PRO A 24 -6.44 9.09 -12.38
CA PRO A 24 -7.41 10.19 -12.34
C PRO A 24 -6.92 11.39 -11.51
N SER A 25 -6.08 11.13 -10.50
CA SER A 25 -5.48 12.20 -9.71
C SER A 25 -4.43 13.00 -10.49
N ARG A 26 -3.78 12.45 -11.51
CA ARG A 26 -2.70 13.08 -12.30
C ARG A 26 -3.15 13.53 -13.68
N TRP A 27 -4.10 12.82 -14.26
CA TRP A 27 -4.63 13.04 -15.60
C TRP A 27 -5.16 14.46 -15.79
N ARG A 28 -4.94 15.00 -16.98
CA ARG A 28 -5.49 16.28 -17.46
C ARG A 28 -5.75 16.14 -18.96
N ALA A 29 -6.90 16.59 -19.45
CA ALA A 29 -7.25 16.56 -20.87
C ALA A 29 -6.20 17.21 -21.78
N SER A 30 -5.50 18.24 -21.29
CA SER A 30 -4.40 18.90 -22.02
C SER A 30 -3.19 17.99 -22.33
N LEU A 31 -3.10 16.81 -21.71
CA LEU A 31 -2.00 15.85 -21.91
C LEU A 31 -2.37 14.76 -22.93
N GLU A 32 -3.59 14.77 -23.48
CA GLU A 32 -4.11 13.69 -24.31
C GLU A 32 -3.25 13.41 -25.54
N GLU A 33 -2.93 14.44 -26.32
CA GLU A 33 -2.15 14.32 -27.55
C GLU A 33 -0.77 13.72 -27.28
N ALA A 34 -0.04 14.26 -26.30
CA ALA A 34 1.26 13.75 -25.88
C ALA A 34 1.18 12.29 -25.39
N THR A 35 0.08 11.94 -24.71
CA THR A 35 -0.16 10.58 -24.21
C THR A 35 -0.40 9.60 -25.35
N ARG A 36 -1.16 9.99 -26.37
CA ARG A 36 -1.41 9.16 -27.57
C ARG A 36 -0.13 8.88 -28.34
N THR A 37 0.72 9.89 -28.55
CA THR A 37 2.03 9.71 -29.19
C THR A 37 2.90 8.73 -28.41
N ARG A 38 2.95 8.88 -27.08
CA ARG A 38 3.71 7.98 -26.22
C ARG A 38 3.18 6.54 -26.22
N ILE A 39 1.86 6.34 -26.33
CA ILE A 39 1.26 5.02 -26.47
C ILE A 39 1.68 4.37 -27.81
N ALA A 40 1.65 5.12 -28.92
CA ALA A 40 2.06 4.61 -30.22
C ALA A 40 3.56 4.20 -30.25
N GLU A 41 4.43 5.01 -29.65
CA GLU A 41 5.85 4.68 -29.52
C GLU A 41 6.08 3.42 -28.66
N LEU A 42 5.36 3.29 -27.54
CA LEU A 42 5.41 2.13 -26.66
C LEU A 42 4.94 0.85 -27.37
N GLU A 43 3.86 0.94 -28.14
CA GLU A 43 3.32 -0.16 -28.94
C GLU A 43 4.32 -0.65 -29.98
N ALA A 44 4.97 0.28 -30.69
CA ALA A 44 6.02 -0.04 -31.66
C ALA A 44 7.23 -0.73 -30.99
N LYS A 45 7.69 -0.24 -29.83
CA LYS A 45 8.78 -0.86 -29.05
C LYS A 45 8.41 -2.29 -28.62
N LEU A 46 7.19 -2.51 -28.12
CA LEU A 46 6.72 -3.85 -27.73
C LEU A 46 6.72 -4.82 -28.91
N ARG A 47 6.26 -4.38 -30.08
CA ARG A 47 6.30 -5.19 -31.30
C ARG A 47 7.72 -5.56 -31.70
N GLN A 48 8.66 -4.61 -31.60
CA GLN A 48 10.07 -4.89 -31.90
C GLN A 48 10.63 -5.97 -30.97
N VAL A 49 10.36 -5.87 -29.66
CA VAL A 49 10.77 -6.88 -28.67
C VAL A 49 10.14 -8.24 -28.98
N LEU A 50 8.84 -8.29 -29.28
CA LEU A 50 8.13 -9.50 -29.67
C LEU A 50 8.67 -10.15 -30.96
N SER A 51 9.08 -9.35 -31.95
CA SER A 51 9.64 -9.86 -33.21
C SER A 51 11.08 -10.38 -33.08
N SER A 52 11.79 -9.99 -32.02
CA SER A 52 13.23 -10.21 -31.89
C SER A 52 13.61 -11.58 -31.31
N GLU A 53 12.72 -12.28 -30.61
CA GLU A 53 13.00 -13.61 -30.03
C GLU A 53 11.80 -14.56 -30.11
N ALA A 54 12.05 -15.77 -30.63
CA ALA A 54 11.10 -16.87 -30.66
C ALA A 54 11.18 -17.71 -29.38
N SER A 55 10.04 -18.22 -28.94
CA SER A 55 9.85 -19.23 -27.88
C SER A 55 10.22 -18.82 -26.45
N ASP A 56 9.58 -17.77 -25.95
CA ASP A 56 9.34 -17.68 -24.52
C ASP A 56 7.86 -17.46 -24.21
N GLU A 57 7.09 -18.51 -24.52
CA GLU A 57 5.62 -18.51 -24.61
C GLU A 57 4.94 -17.76 -23.44
N PRO A 58 5.32 -17.93 -22.17
CA PRO A 58 4.62 -17.25 -21.08
C PRO A 58 4.87 -15.73 -21.01
N LEU A 59 6.05 -15.26 -21.42
CA LEU A 59 6.39 -13.83 -21.43
C LEU A 59 5.93 -13.16 -22.73
N GLY A 60 6.05 -13.87 -23.85
CA GLY A 60 5.58 -13.42 -25.16
C GLY A 60 4.07 -13.19 -25.19
N GLU A 61 3.28 -14.08 -24.59
CA GLU A 61 1.82 -13.90 -24.46
C GLU A 61 1.46 -12.62 -23.69
N GLN A 62 2.15 -12.33 -22.58
CA GLN A 62 1.88 -11.14 -21.77
C GLN A 62 2.30 -9.85 -22.49
N LEU A 63 3.44 -9.88 -23.19
CA LEU A 63 3.86 -8.77 -24.04
C LEU A 63 2.85 -8.51 -25.17
N ALA A 64 2.34 -9.56 -25.81
CA ALA A 64 1.32 -9.46 -26.85
C ALA A 64 -0.01 -8.92 -26.31
N ALA A 65 -0.42 -9.35 -25.10
CA ALA A 65 -1.61 -8.83 -24.44
C ALA A 65 -1.51 -7.32 -24.16
N VAL A 66 -0.36 -6.86 -23.64
CA VAL A 66 -0.12 -5.42 -23.42
C VAL A 66 -0.11 -4.66 -24.75
N ALA A 67 0.57 -5.16 -25.78
CA ALA A 67 0.60 -4.53 -27.10
C ALA A 67 -0.80 -4.43 -27.72
N GLY A 68 -1.62 -5.47 -27.58
CA GLY A 68 -3.02 -5.48 -28.03
C GLY A 68 -3.85 -4.39 -27.33
N LEU A 69 -3.72 -4.23 -26.02
CA LEU A 69 -4.40 -3.15 -25.29
C LEU A 69 -3.96 -1.76 -25.78
N LEU A 70 -2.66 -1.52 -25.95
CA LEU A 70 -2.13 -0.24 -26.45
C LEU A 70 -2.57 0.08 -27.88
N ARG A 71 -2.98 -0.93 -28.66
CA ARG A 71 -3.46 -0.75 -30.04
C ARG A 71 -4.97 -0.59 -30.12
N GLU A 72 -5.72 -1.41 -29.37
CA GLU A 72 -7.16 -1.61 -29.61
C GLU A 72 -8.05 -0.97 -28.55
N ARG A 73 -7.52 -0.70 -27.36
CA ARG A 73 -8.32 -0.22 -26.21
C ARG A 73 -8.07 1.24 -25.85
N VAL A 74 -7.22 1.94 -26.60
CA VAL A 74 -7.01 3.38 -26.43
C VAL A 74 -8.32 4.11 -26.72
N PRO A 75 -8.78 5.01 -25.84
CA PRO A 75 -10.01 5.78 -26.08
C PRO A 75 -9.99 6.49 -27.43
N GLU A 76 -11.13 6.53 -28.13
CA GLU A 76 -11.23 7.22 -29.42
C GLU A 76 -10.95 8.72 -29.29
N PRO A 77 -10.42 9.39 -30.34
CA PRO A 77 -10.28 10.84 -30.34
C PRO A 77 -11.65 11.54 -30.33
N ASN A 78 -11.72 12.74 -29.76
CA ASN A 78 -12.92 13.59 -29.74
C ASN A 78 -14.13 12.99 -28.99
N LEU A 79 -13.89 12.20 -27.95
CA LEU A 79 -14.95 11.75 -27.04
C LEU A 79 -15.62 12.97 -26.35
N PRO A 80 -16.92 12.89 -26.02
CA PRO A 80 -17.59 13.93 -25.25
C PRO A 80 -16.90 14.16 -23.90
N GLU A 81 -16.75 15.42 -23.46
CA GLU A 81 -16.08 15.77 -22.19
C GLU A 81 -16.63 14.98 -20.99
N ALA A 82 -17.93 14.70 -20.97
CA ALA A 82 -18.58 13.93 -19.91
C ALA A 82 -18.08 12.47 -19.77
N VAL A 83 -17.43 11.92 -20.80
CA VAL A 83 -17.03 10.49 -20.85
C VAL A 83 -15.52 10.31 -21.07
N VAL A 84 -14.79 11.35 -21.48
CA VAL A 84 -13.32 11.29 -21.70
C VAL A 84 -12.58 10.74 -20.49
N ASP A 85 -12.80 11.31 -19.30
CA ASP A 85 -12.07 10.91 -18.09
C ASP A 85 -12.38 9.47 -17.67
N SER A 86 -13.64 9.04 -17.82
CA SER A 86 -14.04 7.68 -17.47
C SER A 86 -13.52 6.64 -18.47
N ALA A 87 -13.45 6.99 -19.76
CA ALA A 87 -12.86 6.14 -20.80
C ALA A 87 -11.34 5.95 -20.58
N TRP A 88 -10.62 7.03 -20.25
CA TRP A 88 -9.20 6.96 -19.93
C TRP A 88 -8.93 6.18 -18.63
N ASP A 89 -9.74 6.33 -17.58
CA ASP A 89 -9.61 5.51 -16.37
C ASP A 89 -9.93 4.02 -16.63
N GLN A 90 -10.89 3.72 -17.52
CA GLN A 90 -11.19 2.34 -17.91
C GLN A 90 -10.02 1.70 -18.66
N PHE A 91 -9.45 2.41 -19.65
CA PHE A 91 -8.25 1.97 -20.36
C PHE A 91 -7.07 1.78 -19.40
N ARG A 92 -6.84 2.73 -18.48
CA ARG A 92 -5.81 2.64 -17.46
C ARG A 92 -5.96 1.37 -16.61
N LYS A 93 -7.16 1.06 -16.12
CA LYS A 93 -7.41 -0.14 -15.30
C LYS A 93 -7.09 -1.44 -16.06
N GLN A 94 -7.43 -1.51 -17.35
CA GLN A 94 -7.10 -2.67 -18.20
C GLN A 94 -5.58 -2.79 -18.39
N LEU A 95 -4.91 -1.68 -18.72
CA LEU A 95 -3.46 -1.64 -18.90
C LEU A 95 -2.70 -1.95 -17.60
N GLN A 96 -3.22 -1.49 -16.46
CA GLN A 96 -2.68 -1.81 -15.13
C GLN A 96 -2.70 -3.31 -14.84
N SER A 97 -3.82 -3.97 -15.14
CA SER A 97 -3.95 -5.43 -14.96
C SER A 97 -2.91 -6.17 -15.79
N ALA A 98 -2.83 -5.86 -17.09
CA ALA A 98 -1.88 -6.51 -17.99
C ALA A 98 -0.41 -6.23 -17.61
N TYR A 99 -0.11 -5.04 -17.09
CA TYR A 99 1.20 -4.72 -16.56
C TYR A 99 1.58 -5.59 -15.35
N GLU A 100 0.67 -5.81 -14.40
CA GLU A 100 0.96 -6.64 -13.23
C GLU A 100 1.17 -8.11 -13.61
N ASP A 101 0.42 -8.63 -14.59
CA ASP A 101 0.61 -9.98 -15.13
C ASP A 101 1.99 -10.11 -15.81
N LEU A 102 2.36 -9.13 -16.65
CA LEU A 102 3.70 -9.03 -17.27
C LEU A 102 4.81 -8.98 -16.20
N ARG A 103 4.62 -8.16 -15.17
CA ARG A 103 5.55 -8.07 -14.05
C ARG A 103 5.69 -9.39 -13.31
N GLY A 104 4.60 -10.15 -13.11
CA GLY A 104 4.64 -11.48 -12.52
C GLY A 104 5.63 -12.39 -13.25
N ARG A 105 5.58 -12.39 -14.58
CA ARG A 105 6.50 -13.14 -15.45
C ARG A 105 7.94 -12.63 -15.41
N LEU A 106 8.15 -11.32 -15.34
CA LEU A 106 9.49 -10.75 -15.19
C LEU A 106 10.12 -11.14 -13.85
N LYS A 107 9.31 -11.17 -12.79
CA LYS A 107 9.76 -11.56 -11.45
C LYS A 107 10.17 -13.03 -11.38
N GLU A 108 9.49 -13.94 -12.09
CA GLU A 108 9.89 -15.36 -12.23
C GLU A 108 11.31 -15.51 -12.81
N ARG A 109 11.82 -14.47 -13.48
CA ARG A 109 13.15 -14.41 -14.12
C ARG A 109 14.13 -13.49 -13.41
N GLU A 110 13.84 -13.17 -12.16
CA GLU A 110 14.64 -12.30 -11.31
C GLU A 110 14.76 -10.84 -11.82
N VAL A 111 13.94 -10.44 -12.79
CA VAL A 111 13.85 -9.06 -13.26
C VAL A 111 12.84 -8.31 -12.40
N LYS A 112 13.33 -7.33 -11.63
CA LYS A 112 12.49 -6.53 -10.72
C LYS A 112 12.02 -5.25 -11.42
N VAL A 113 10.71 -5.16 -11.63
CA VAL A 113 10.04 -3.93 -12.06
C VAL A 113 9.07 -3.42 -10.97
N PRO A 114 8.78 -2.10 -10.92
CA PRO A 114 7.91 -1.50 -9.90
C PRO A 114 6.48 -2.05 -9.91
N THR A 115 5.68 -1.75 -8.89
CA THR A 115 4.31 -2.29 -8.76
C THR A 115 3.28 -1.19 -8.89
N LEU A 116 2.23 -1.39 -9.68
CA LEU A 116 1.05 -0.53 -9.73
C LEU A 116 0.01 -1.06 -8.75
N ARG A 117 0.10 -0.64 -7.48
CA ARG A 117 -0.99 -0.89 -6.52
C ARG A 117 -2.17 0.06 -6.82
N PRO A 118 -3.38 -0.44 -7.12
CA PRO A 118 -4.54 0.44 -7.29
C PRO A 118 -4.87 1.14 -5.96
N THR A 119 -5.24 2.42 -6.04
CA THR A 119 -5.71 3.16 -4.86
C THR A 119 -7.12 2.72 -4.52
N ASN A 120 -7.26 1.79 -3.57
CA ASN A 120 -8.57 1.38 -3.08
C ASN A 120 -8.97 2.24 -1.87
N TYR A 121 -9.61 3.38 -2.13
CA TYR A 121 -10.07 4.31 -1.10
C TYR A 121 -11.01 3.65 -0.09
N MET A 122 -11.85 2.70 -0.51
CA MET A 122 -12.72 1.95 0.39
C MET A 122 -11.89 1.09 1.35
N ARG A 123 -10.83 0.44 0.86
CA ARG A 123 -9.90 -0.32 1.71
C ARG A 123 -9.21 0.59 2.72
N SER A 124 -8.71 1.75 2.28
CA SER A 124 -8.10 2.73 3.18
C SER A 124 -9.08 3.26 4.24
N PHE A 125 -10.33 3.52 3.86
CA PHE A 125 -11.38 3.95 4.78
C PHE A 125 -11.74 2.87 5.81
N LEU A 126 -11.97 1.63 5.36
CA LEU A 126 -12.24 0.51 6.26
C LEU A 126 -11.06 0.22 7.20
N HIS A 127 -9.83 0.34 6.70
CA HIS A 127 -8.62 0.19 7.50
C HIS A 127 -8.52 1.28 8.58
N ALA A 128 -8.76 2.55 8.22
CA ALA A 128 -8.79 3.66 9.16
C ALA A 128 -9.86 3.45 10.24
N LEU A 129 -11.08 3.07 9.84
CA LEU A 129 -12.19 2.79 10.75
C LEU A 129 -11.86 1.64 11.72
N MET A 130 -11.26 0.56 11.22
CA MET A 130 -10.83 -0.56 12.05
C MET A 130 -9.77 -0.13 13.07
N CYS A 131 -8.77 0.65 12.64
CA CYS A 131 -7.74 1.16 13.55
C CYS A 131 -8.33 2.08 14.63
N LEU A 132 -9.24 2.97 14.27
CA LEU A 132 -9.96 3.82 15.24
C LEU A 132 -10.88 3.01 16.15
N GLY A 133 -11.49 1.94 15.65
CA GLY A 133 -12.21 0.97 16.47
C GLY A 133 -11.29 0.28 17.49
N CYS A 134 -10.08 -0.10 17.08
CA CYS A 134 -9.08 -0.63 18.00
C CYS A 134 -8.63 0.41 19.04
N VAL A 135 -8.47 1.68 18.66
CA VAL A 135 -8.21 2.77 19.63
C VAL A 135 -9.32 2.81 20.68
N PHE A 136 -10.58 2.83 20.26
CA PHE A 136 -11.71 2.83 21.18
C PHE A 136 -11.72 1.59 22.08
N LEU A 137 -11.45 0.40 21.54
CA LEU A 137 -11.37 -0.82 22.35
C LEU A 137 -10.26 -0.75 23.41
N VAL A 138 -9.06 -0.29 23.03
CA VAL A 138 -7.91 -0.18 23.93
C VAL A 138 -8.16 0.81 25.07
N GLU A 139 -8.75 1.96 24.76
CA GLU A 139 -8.95 3.06 25.73
C GLU A 139 -10.23 2.90 26.57
N ALA A 140 -11.32 2.38 25.99
CA ALA A 140 -12.64 2.41 26.62
C ALA A 140 -13.16 1.06 27.13
N VAL A 141 -12.67 -0.06 26.57
CA VAL A 141 -13.33 -1.37 26.75
C VAL A 141 -12.41 -2.41 27.38
N LEU A 142 -11.20 -2.56 26.86
CA LEU A 142 -10.30 -3.65 27.24
C LEU A 142 -9.55 -3.34 28.53
N SER A 143 -9.55 -4.30 29.45
CA SER A 143 -8.68 -4.29 30.63
C SER A 143 -7.22 -4.56 30.26
N ASP A 144 -6.31 -4.32 31.20
CA ASP A 144 -4.86 -4.49 31.00
C ASP A 144 -4.48 -5.86 30.43
N SER A 145 -5.07 -6.95 30.95
CA SER A 145 -4.81 -8.30 30.45
C SER A 145 -5.48 -8.57 29.09
N GLN A 146 -6.64 -7.98 28.85
CA GLN A 146 -7.38 -8.17 27.60
C GLN A 146 -6.70 -7.47 26.41
N ARG A 147 -5.96 -6.39 26.65
CA ARG A 147 -5.25 -5.64 25.60
C ARG A 147 -4.24 -6.47 24.83
N TRP A 148 -3.69 -7.54 25.39
CA TRP A 148 -2.82 -8.48 24.66
C TRP A 148 -3.48 -9.85 24.42
N LEU A 149 -4.34 -10.34 25.32
CA LEU A 149 -5.01 -11.62 25.15
C LEU A 149 -5.97 -11.63 23.97
N VAL A 150 -6.76 -10.57 23.78
CA VAL A 150 -7.72 -10.50 22.67
C VAL A 150 -6.97 -10.46 21.32
N PRO A 151 -5.97 -9.57 21.11
CA PRO A 151 -5.13 -9.65 19.92
C PRO A 151 -4.43 -10.99 19.73
N LEU A 152 -4.02 -11.68 20.80
CA LEU A 152 -3.34 -12.97 20.70
C LEU A 152 -4.25 -14.04 20.09
N VAL A 153 -5.50 -14.11 20.55
CA VAL A 153 -6.51 -15.02 19.98
C VAL A 153 -6.76 -14.71 18.50
N VAL A 154 -6.87 -13.42 18.14
CA VAL A 154 -7.04 -12.98 16.74
C VAL A 154 -5.81 -13.33 15.89
N ALA A 155 -4.60 -13.08 16.39
CA ALA A 155 -3.36 -13.36 15.70
C ALA A 155 -3.18 -14.87 15.47
N ILE A 156 -3.44 -15.71 16.48
CA ILE A 156 -3.42 -17.17 16.35
C ILE A 156 -4.41 -17.62 15.27
N SER A 157 -5.61 -17.04 15.24
CA SER A 157 -6.63 -17.34 14.23
C SER A 157 -6.13 -17.00 12.82
N PHE A 158 -5.55 -15.82 12.62
CA PHE A 158 -5.01 -15.39 11.32
C PHE A 158 -3.79 -16.21 10.88
N TRP A 159 -2.87 -16.54 11.79
CA TRP A 159 -1.75 -17.42 11.48
C TRP A 159 -2.20 -18.85 11.16
N SER A 160 -3.25 -19.35 11.84
CA SER A 160 -3.84 -20.65 11.55
C SER A 160 -4.48 -20.68 10.16
N MET A 161 -5.20 -19.62 9.78
CA MET A 161 -5.76 -19.45 8.43
C MET A 161 -4.65 -19.37 7.37
N GLU A 162 -3.57 -18.64 7.66
CA GLU A 162 -2.42 -18.52 6.77
C GLU A 162 -1.71 -19.87 6.58
N ALA A 163 -1.51 -20.63 7.65
CA ALA A 163 -0.96 -21.99 7.57
C ALA A 163 -1.88 -22.92 6.77
N ALA A 164 -3.19 -22.93 7.06
CA ALA A 164 -4.16 -23.76 6.34
C ALA A 164 -4.15 -23.48 4.82
N ARG A 165 -3.96 -22.22 4.43
CA ARG A 165 -3.86 -21.77 3.03
C ARG A 165 -2.66 -22.35 2.27
N HIS A 166 -1.52 -22.50 2.96
CA HIS A 166 -0.28 -23.00 2.36
C HIS A 166 -0.16 -24.52 2.39
N TYR A 167 -0.68 -25.17 3.44
CA TYR A 167 -0.48 -26.61 3.65
C TYR A 167 -1.63 -27.49 3.19
N THR A 168 -2.85 -26.96 2.99
CA THR A 168 -4.02 -27.78 2.63
C THR A 168 -4.75 -27.29 1.39
N VAL A 169 -5.05 -28.21 0.46
CA VAL A 169 -5.85 -27.92 -0.74
C VAL A 169 -7.29 -27.53 -0.36
N LEU A 170 -7.84 -28.16 0.70
CA LEU A 170 -9.17 -27.86 1.22
C LEU A 170 -9.23 -26.46 1.86
N GLY A 171 -8.25 -26.11 2.70
CA GLY A 171 -8.15 -24.78 3.32
C GLY A 171 -7.99 -23.68 2.28
N ARG A 172 -7.16 -23.88 1.25
CA ARG A 172 -7.05 -22.95 0.12
C ARG A 172 -8.39 -22.73 -0.58
N ARG A 173 -9.15 -23.80 -0.89
CA ARG A 173 -10.46 -23.71 -1.55
C ARG A 173 -11.50 -23.02 -0.67
N PHE A 174 -11.55 -23.33 0.62
CA PHE A 174 -12.47 -22.70 1.57
C PHE A 174 -12.17 -21.20 1.75
N LEU A 175 -10.90 -20.83 1.92
CA LEU A 175 -10.48 -19.43 2.04
C LEU A 175 -10.75 -18.63 0.76
N MET A 176 -10.52 -19.21 -0.42
CA MET A 176 -10.88 -18.57 -1.69
C MET A 176 -12.39 -18.46 -1.89
N TRP A 177 -13.19 -19.39 -1.37
CA TRP A 177 -14.64 -19.26 -1.37
C TRP A 177 -15.13 -18.15 -0.42
N LEU A 178 -14.57 -18.08 0.80
CA LEU A 178 -14.98 -17.12 1.82
C LEU A 178 -14.49 -15.68 1.55
N PHE A 179 -13.24 -15.54 1.12
CA PHE A 179 -12.59 -14.24 0.89
C PHE A 179 -12.35 -13.93 -0.59
N GLY A 180 -12.78 -14.77 -1.53
CA GLY A 180 -12.57 -14.55 -2.98
C GLY A 180 -12.97 -13.16 -3.50
N PRO A 181 -14.06 -12.53 -3.01
CA PRO A 181 -14.41 -11.16 -3.39
C PRO A 181 -13.43 -10.09 -2.89
N ILE A 182 -12.60 -10.40 -1.90
CA ILE A 182 -11.67 -9.48 -1.21
C ILE A 182 -10.20 -9.83 -1.52
N ALA A 183 -9.90 -11.11 -1.76
CA ALA A 183 -8.56 -11.64 -2.02
C ALA A 183 -8.16 -11.41 -3.47
N HIS A 184 -7.05 -10.69 -3.70
CA HIS A 184 -6.52 -10.45 -5.04
C HIS A 184 -5.61 -11.58 -5.54
N PRO A 185 -5.60 -11.90 -6.84
CA PRO A 185 -4.74 -12.92 -7.45
C PRO A 185 -3.23 -12.76 -7.17
N HIS A 186 -2.79 -11.54 -6.88
CA HIS A 186 -1.38 -11.21 -6.63
C HIS A 186 -0.94 -11.36 -5.16
N GLU A 187 -1.87 -11.63 -4.22
CA GLU A 187 -1.58 -11.82 -2.79
C GLU A 187 -1.33 -13.31 -2.42
N HIS A 188 -1.46 -14.25 -3.38
CA HIS A 188 -1.38 -15.70 -3.11
C HIS A 188 -0.05 -16.22 -2.52
N HIS A 189 1.04 -15.46 -2.58
CA HIS A 189 2.37 -15.91 -2.12
C HIS A 189 2.93 -15.12 -0.92
N ARG A 190 2.18 -14.14 -0.40
CA ARG A 190 2.61 -13.34 0.76
C ARG A 190 1.69 -13.59 1.94
N VAL A 191 2.23 -13.46 3.14
CA VAL A 191 1.45 -13.41 4.38
C VAL A 191 0.52 -12.21 4.31
N ASN A 192 -0.76 -12.42 4.64
CA ASN A 192 -1.78 -11.37 4.61
C ASN A 192 -1.39 -10.21 5.55
N SER A 193 -1.56 -8.97 5.09
CA SER A 193 -1.32 -7.76 5.89
C SER A 193 -2.12 -7.72 7.20
N SER A 194 -3.32 -8.32 7.24
CA SER A 194 -4.09 -8.45 8.49
C SER A 194 -3.40 -9.36 9.52
N THR A 195 -2.67 -10.39 9.09
CA THR A 195 -1.88 -11.26 9.97
C THR A 195 -0.72 -10.48 10.60
N TRP A 196 -0.08 -9.61 9.83
CA TRP A 196 0.96 -8.70 10.32
C TRP A 196 0.41 -7.70 11.33
N LEU A 197 -0.76 -7.10 11.07
CA LEU A 197 -1.41 -6.21 12.03
C LEU A 197 -1.79 -6.92 13.32
N GLY A 198 -2.39 -8.11 13.24
CA GLY A 198 -2.73 -8.91 14.42
C GLY A 198 -1.50 -9.21 15.28
N THR A 199 -0.37 -9.51 14.64
CA THR A 199 0.91 -9.72 15.34
C THR A 199 1.41 -8.45 16.02
N ALA A 200 1.31 -7.29 15.35
CA ALA A 200 1.69 -6.02 15.95
C ALA A 200 0.81 -5.64 17.15
N LEU A 201 -0.51 -5.89 17.07
CA LEU A 201 -1.45 -5.65 18.16
C LEU A 201 -1.12 -6.46 19.43
N VAL A 202 -0.64 -7.70 19.29
CA VAL A 202 -0.17 -8.50 20.43
C VAL A 202 0.99 -7.81 21.14
N ILE A 203 2.00 -7.40 20.37
CA ILE A 203 3.19 -6.75 20.94
C ILE A 203 2.81 -5.40 21.55
N LEU A 204 1.99 -4.61 20.86
CA LEU A 204 1.48 -3.35 21.37
C LEU A 204 0.81 -3.54 22.73
N GLY A 205 -0.21 -4.40 22.80
CA GLY A 205 -0.96 -4.63 24.03
C GLY A 205 -0.15 -5.25 25.17
N ALA A 206 0.93 -5.98 24.85
CA ALA A 206 1.76 -6.64 25.86
C ALA A 206 2.87 -5.74 26.42
N VAL A 207 3.40 -4.82 25.60
CA VAL A 207 4.60 -4.05 25.93
C VAL A 207 4.26 -2.60 26.30
N PHE A 208 3.21 -2.03 25.71
CA PHE A 208 2.98 -0.60 25.77
C PHE A 208 1.72 -0.24 26.57
N ALA A 209 1.79 0.88 27.30
CA ALA A 209 0.62 1.48 27.95
C ALA A 209 -0.44 1.93 26.91
N PRO A 210 -1.72 2.07 27.32
CA PRO A 210 -2.85 2.37 26.41
C PRO A 210 -2.61 3.56 25.50
N ILE A 211 -2.08 4.66 26.05
CA ILE A 211 -1.77 5.88 25.30
C ILE A 211 -0.87 5.60 24.08
N HIS A 212 0.19 4.79 24.24
CA HIS A 212 1.13 4.51 23.15
C HIS A 212 0.51 3.56 22.12
N CYS A 213 -0.29 2.59 22.56
CA CYS A 213 -1.07 1.71 21.70
C CYS A 213 -2.07 2.51 20.85
N ALA A 214 -2.81 3.43 21.48
CA ALA A 214 -3.78 4.28 20.82
C ALA A 214 -3.12 5.22 19.80
N VAL A 215 -1.98 5.83 20.16
CA VAL A 215 -1.17 6.63 19.23
C VAL A 215 -0.70 5.79 18.04
N ALA A 216 -0.15 4.59 18.28
CA ALA A 216 0.31 3.69 17.23
C ALA A 216 -0.80 3.34 16.23
N LEU A 217 -2.00 3.04 16.73
CA LEU A 217 -3.15 2.65 15.91
C LEU A 217 -3.76 3.83 15.16
N GLY A 218 -3.90 4.99 15.81
CA GLY A 218 -4.39 6.21 15.16
C GLY A 218 -3.48 6.67 14.03
N VAL A 219 -2.17 6.67 14.27
CA VAL A 219 -1.16 7.01 13.25
C VAL A 219 -1.20 6.02 12.10
N LEU A 220 -1.20 4.70 12.35
CA LEU A 220 -1.34 3.71 11.26
C LEU A 220 -2.62 3.95 10.44
N GLY A 221 -3.76 4.14 11.11
CA GLY A 221 -5.05 4.27 10.46
C GLY A 221 -5.20 5.52 9.58
N ILE A 222 -4.55 6.64 9.92
CA ILE A 222 -4.73 7.92 9.23
C ILE A 222 -3.49 8.37 8.47
N ALA A 223 -2.31 8.26 9.07
CA ALA A 223 -1.07 8.78 8.50
C ALA A 223 -0.60 7.96 7.29
N ASP A 224 -0.72 6.63 7.31
CA ASP A 224 -0.32 5.77 6.18
C ASP A 224 -1.16 6.04 4.92
N PRO A 225 -2.51 6.08 4.98
CA PRO A 225 -3.33 6.52 3.85
C PRO A 225 -3.01 7.94 3.37
N ALA A 226 -2.78 8.88 4.30
CA ALA A 226 -2.43 10.27 3.95
C ALA A 226 -1.10 10.35 3.20
N ALA A 227 -0.08 9.62 3.65
CA ALA A 227 1.22 9.51 3.00
C ALA A 227 1.09 8.96 1.58
N GLY A 228 0.30 7.91 1.41
CA GLY A 228 0.00 7.34 0.11
C GLY A 228 -0.73 8.31 -0.83
N LEU A 229 -1.76 8.99 -0.33
CA LEU A 229 -2.54 9.97 -1.10
C LEU A 229 -1.66 11.13 -1.57
N VAL A 230 -0.94 11.77 -0.63
CA VAL A 230 -0.09 12.92 -0.92
C VAL A 230 1.09 12.52 -1.78
N GLY A 231 1.75 11.41 -1.47
CA GLY A 231 2.90 10.90 -2.23
C GLY A 231 2.54 10.52 -3.67
N ARG A 232 1.33 9.99 -3.91
CA ARG A 232 0.85 9.74 -5.28
C ARG A 232 0.51 11.02 -6.02
N ARG A 233 -0.20 11.96 -5.38
CA ARG A 233 -0.68 13.19 -6.04
C ARG A 233 0.42 14.23 -6.26
N TRP A 234 1.25 14.47 -5.25
CA TRP A 234 2.23 15.57 -5.20
C TRP A 234 3.66 15.11 -4.92
N GLY A 235 3.92 13.81 -4.73
CA GLY A 235 5.25 13.28 -4.42
C GLY A 235 6.25 13.41 -5.57
N LYS A 236 6.90 14.57 -5.67
CA LYS A 236 7.91 14.89 -6.68
C LYS A 236 9.30 14.46 -6.22
N THR A 237 9.60 14.62 -4.93
CA THR A 237 10.92 14.39 -4.36
C THR A 237 11.04 12.97 -3.85
N LYS A 238 11.65 12.07 -4.63
CA LYS A 238 11.81 10.65 -4.23
C LYS A 238 12.94 10.48 -3.23
N LEU A 239 12.67 9.70 -2.18
CA LEU A 239 13.63 9.42 -1.11
C LEU A 239 14.10 7.97 -1.19
N VAL A 240 13.24 7.03 -0.83
CA VAL A 240 13.57 5.60 -0.70
C VAL A 240 12.60 4.79 -1.56
N GLY A 241 13.11 4.25 -2.67
CA GLY A 241 12.26 3.54 -3.63
C GLY A 241 11.23 4.47 -4.25
N GLU A 242 9.95 4.15 -4.11
CA GLU A 242 8.84 4.98 -4.65
C GLU A 242 8.28 5.98 -3.63
N ARG A 243 8.69 5.89 -2.37
CA ARG A 243 8.31 6.80 -1.29
C ARG A 243 8.90 8.19 -1.54
N SER A 244 8.12 9.22 -1.26
CA SER A 244 8.46 10.62 -1.52
C SER A 244 8.49 11.45 -0.24
N LEU A 245 9.34 12.49 -0.21
CA LEU A 245 9.43 13.43 0.91
C LEU A 245 8.07 14.02 1.27
N GLU A 246 7.28 14.40 0.27
CA GLU A 246 5.94 14.98 0.45
C GLU A 246 4.99 13.97 1.11
N GLY A 247 5.15 12.67 0.81
CA GLY A 247 4.37 11.59 1.42
C GLY A 247 4.77 11.38 2.88
N THR A 248 6.07 11.31 3.17
CA THR A 248 6.57 11.16 4.55
C THR A 248 6.24 12.39 5.41
N LEU A 249 6.31 13.61 4.87
CA LEU A 249 5.87 14.81 5.59
C LEU A 249 4.36 14.79 5.87
N ALA A 250 3.55 14.35 4.90
CA ALA A 250 2.12 14.15 5.12
C ALA A 250 1.84 13.10 6.19
N PHE A 251 2.61 12.01 6.22
CA PHE A 251 2.56 11.02 7.30
C PHE A 251 2.77 11.68 8.66
N ILE A 252 3.89 12.39 8.83
CA ILE A 252 4.28 12.96 10.12
C ILE A 252 3.25 13.99 10.58
N VAL A 253 2.79 14.87 9.69
CA VAL A 253 1.79 15.89 10.02
C VAL A 253 0.45 15.24 10.37
N ALA A 254 -0.09 14.38 9.52
CA ALA A 254 -1.38 13.72 9.77
C ALA A 254 -1.32 12.83 11.03
N GLY A 255 -0.22 12.10 11.20
CA GLY A 255 0.06 11.27 12.37
C GLY A 255 0.13 12.07 13.66
N THR A 256 0.83 13.22 13.66
CA THR A 256 0.90 14.09 14.83
C THR A 256 -0.48 14.65 15.18
N LEU A 257 -1.26 15.08 14.19
CA LEU A 257 -2.60 15.64 14.40
C LEU A 257 -3.58 14.60 14.97
N VAL A 258 -3.63 13.39 14.39
CA VAL A 258 -4.53 12.33 14.90
C VAL A 258 -4.09 11.87 16.30
N ALA A 259 -2.79 11.74 16.56
CA ALA A 259 -2.27 11.36 17.86
C ALA A 259 -2.59 12.43 18.91
N LEU A 260 -2.41 13.73 18.60
CA LEU A 260 -2.81 14.82 19.47
C LEU A 260 -4.31 14.79 19.79
N ALA A 261 -5.16 14.53 18.80
CA ALA A 261 -6.61 14.42 19.01
C ALA A 261 -6.96 13.25 19.93
N ILE A 262 -6.36 12.08 19.71
CA ILE A 262 -6.56 10.89 20.56
C ILE A 262 -6.13 11.17 22.00
N ILE A 263 -4.92 11.69 22.21
CA ILE A 263 -4.40 12.00 23.54
C ILE A 263 -5.27 13.06 24.22
N ALA A 264 -5.72 14.09 23.49
CA ALA A 264 -6.57 15.13 24.06
C ALA A 264 -7.95 14.62 24.51
N ILE A 265 -8.48 13.58 23.86
CA ILE A 265 -9.76 12.96 24.20
C ILE A 265 -9.61 12.01 25.40
N TRP A 266 -8.62 11.12 25.38
CA TRP A 266 -8.51 10.01 26.33
C TRP A 266 -7.56 10.28 27.51
N HIS A 267 -6.60 11.19 27.34
CA HIS A 267 -5.59 11.55 28.35
C HIS A 267 -5.55 13.08 28.57
N PRO A 268 -6.70 13.73 28.87
CA PRO A 268 -6.79 15.18 29.01
C PRO A 268 -6.06 15.74 30.23
N GLU A 269 -5.59 14.90 31.14
CA GLU A 269 -4.77 15.27 32.29
C GLU A 269 -3.32 15.61 31.91
N LEU A 270 -2.83 15.15 30.75
CA LEU A 270 -1.46 15.41 30.32
C LEU A 270 -1.23 16.87 29.94
N ALA A 271 -0.08 17.44 30.31
CA ALA A 271 0.32 18.77 29.88
C ALA A 271 0.48 18.83 28.34
N TRP A 272 0.17 19.99 27.73
CA TRP A 272 0.25 20.16 26.27
C TRP A 272 1.61 19.77 25.69
N THR A 273 2.70 20.13 26.37
CA THR A 273 4.07 19.78 25.97
C THR A 273 4.29 18.27 25.92
N ALA A 274 3.74 17.53 26.89
CA ALA A 274 3.83 16.07 26.92
C ALA A 274 2.99 15.43 25.80
N ARG A 275 1.77 15.92 25.55
CA ARG A 275 0.93 15.46 24.43
C ARG A 275 1.65 15.64 23.10
N LEU A 276 2.24 16.82 22.89
CA LEU A 276 2.97 17.15 21.67
C LEU A 276 4.21 16.26 21.51
N ALA A 277 4.98 16.04 22.58
CA ALA A 277 6.15 15.18 22.54
C ALA A 277 5.80 13.74 22.15
N VAL A 278 4.81 13.14 22.82
CA VAL A 278 4.36 11.76 22.54
C VAL A 278 3.80 11.65 21.12
N ALA A 279 2.95 12.58 20.69
CA ALA A 279 2.35 12.58 19.35
C ALA A 279 3.39 12.75 18.24
N ALA A 280 4.24 13.79 18.33
CA ALA A 280 5.24 14.06 17.32
C ALA A 280 6.34 13.00 17.30
N GLY A 281 6.77 12.52 18.48
CA GLY A 281 7.76 11.44 18.61
C GLY A 281 7.27 10.14 17.97
N GLY A 282 6.04 9.74 18.28
CA GLY A 282 5.41 8.57 17.66
C GLY A 282 5.29 8.72 16.15
N ALA A 283 4.67 9.80 15.67
CA ALA A 283 4.47 10.03 14.24
C ALA A 283 5.78 10.13 13.44
N THR A 284 6.83 10.72 14.02
CA THR A 284 8.15 10.81 13.38
C THR A 284 8.79 9.44 13.21
N VAL A 285 8.84 8.63 14.26
CA VAL A 285 9.43 7.29 14.19
C VAL A 285 8.59 6.36 13.30
N GLY A 286 7.26 6.50 13.33
CA GLY A 286 6.35 5.83 12.40
C GLY A 286 6.60 6.21 10.93
N GLY A 287 6.81 7.49 10.65
CA GLY A 287 7.13 7.98 9.29
C GLY A 287 8.49 7.50 8.79
N LEU A 288 9.49 7.36 9.67
CA LEU A 288 10.76 6.73 9.33
C LEU A 288 10.57 5.24 9.00
N ALA A 289 9.74 4.52 9.78
CA ALA A 289 9.43 3.13 9.48
C ALA A 289 8.70 2.99 8.13
N GLU A 290 7.73 3.85 7.82
CA GLU A 290 7.05 3.89 6.50
C GLU A 290 8.05 4.12 5.35
N LEU A 291 9.04 4.99 5.56
CA LEU A 291 10.03 5.34 4.56
C LEU A 291 11.03 4.20 4.30
N PHE A 292 11.45 3.49 5.35
CA PHE A 292 12.52 2.48 5.27
C PHE A 292 12.03 1.02 5.25
N SER A 293 10.79 0.73 5.63
CA SER A 293 10.25 -0.63 5.62
C SER A 293 10.10 -1.15 4.18
N ARG A 294 10.96 -2.10 3.81
CA ARG A 294 10.96 -2.74 2.47
C ARG A 294 10.61 -4.22 2.50
N ARG A 295 10.97 -4.91 3.59
CA ARG A 295 10.85 -6.38 3.71
C ARG A 295 9.71 -6.82 4.61
N VAL A 296 9.40 -6.01 5.61
CA VAL A 296 8.32 -6.26 6.58
C VAL A 296 7.10 -5.43 6.17
N ASP A 297 5.90 -5.97 6.41
CA ASP A 297 4.66 -5.29 6.07
C ASP A 297 4.49 -4.02 6.92
N ASP A 298 3.99 -2.96 6.29
CA ASP A 298 3.77 -1.66 6.94
C ASP A 298 2.79 -1.77 8.12
N ASN A 299 1.82 -2.69 8.04
CA ASN A 299 0.87 -2.98 9.12
C ASN A 299 1.52 -3.60 10.36
N PHE A 300 2.80 -4.02 10.27
CA PHE A 300 3.60 -4.39 11.42
C PHE A 300 4.62 -3.31 11.78
N SER A 301 5.42 -2.87 10.81
CA SER A 301 6.54 -1.96 11.07
C SER A 301 6.07 -0.60 11.62
N ILE A 302 5.04 -0.01 11.03
CA ILE A 302 4.55 1.32 11.40
C ILE A 302 4.01 1.36 12.84
N PRO A 303 3.05 0.51 13.26
CA PRO A 303 2.51 0.59 14.61
C PRO A 303 3.58 0.32 15.68
N ILE A 304 4.47 -0.65 15.47
CA ILE A 304 5.56 -0.96 16.42
C ILE A 304 6.52 0.22 16.56
N ALA A 305 6.95 0.80 15.43
CA ALA A 305 7.83 1.96 15.42
C ALA A 305 7.17 3.19 16.05
N THR A 306 5.88 3.42 15.75
CA THR A 306 5.12 4.54 16.30
C THR A 306 4.96 4.40 17.82
N GLY A 307 4.56 3.23 18.31
CA GLY A 307 4.44 2.98 19.75
C GLY A 307 5.78 3.15 20.47
N THR A 308 6.86 2.67 19.87
CA THR A 308 8.23 2.85 20.39
C THR A 308 8.62 4.33 20.44
N GLY A 309 8.39 5.09 19.37
CA GLY A 309 8.69 6.52 19.32
C GLY A 309 7.87 7.33 20.32
N ALA A 310 6.59 7.00 20.47
CA ALA A 310 5.70 7.62 21.44
C ALA A 310 6.17 7.35 22.88
N TYR A 311 6.54 6.10 23.19
CA TYR A 311 7.07 5.71 24.50
C TYR A 311 8.38 6.43 24.83
N LEU A 312 9.36 6.40 23.93
CA LEU A 312 10.64 7.06 24.14
C LEU A 312 10.48 8.58 24.32
N ALA A 313 9.59 9.21 23.55
CA ALA A 313 9.27 10.61 23.74
C ALA A 313 8.57 10.88 25.09
N GLY A 314 7.71 9.97 25.53
CA GLY A 314 7.09 9.98 26.85
C GLY A 314 8.11 9.97 27.99
N LEU A 315 9.15 9.14 27.90
CA LEU A 315 10.24 9.11 28.88
C LEU A 315 10.92 10.47 29.04
N LEU A 316 11.14 11.19 27.93
CA LEU A 316 11.81 12.50 27.94
C LEU A 316 10.98 13.59 28.63
N VAL A 317 9.66 13.42 28.73
CA VAL A 317 8.73 14.36 29.37
C VAL A 317 8.20 13.85 30.71
N GLY A 318 8.79 12.78 31.25
CA GLY A 318 8.45 12.25 32.58
C GLY A 318 7.21 11.36 32.63
N LEU A 319 6.80 10.77 31.50
CA LEU A 319 5.68 9.82 31.40
C LEU A 319 6.13 8.34 31.37
N GLY A 320 7.25 8.04 32.03
CA GLY A 320 7.88 6.71 32.04
C GLY A 320 7.44 5.78 33.15
#